data_AF-A0A9D8PUJ6-F1
#
_entry.id   AF-A0A9D8PUJ6-F1
#
_cell.length_a   1.000
_cell.length_b   1.000
_cell.length_c   1.000
_cell.angle_alpha   90.00
_cell.angle_beta   90.00
_cell.angle_gamma   90.00
#
_symmetry.space_group_name_H-M   'P 1'
#
loop_
_entity.id
_entity.type
_entity.pdbx_description
1 polymer ?
#
loop_
_entity_poly.entity_id
_entity_poly.type
_entity_poly.pdbx_seq_one_letter_code
_entity_poly.pdbx_strand_id
1 'polypeptide(L)'
;MIDYYKAIDTETGQEVSYLREVSNRISPEMSAQDCFVALSFLREELEELWINGTLDKEGERLRSELYTIRSIFFSDHEKLQYDRKLRQAQRKALEAEKGTTTDTSNVTGKKEIPFEPVAVTQTKESSLKNYLFAAFAFVILLSLILFFNINVIVLIIGAILIVALMLLMS
;
A
#
# COMPACT_ATOMS: atom_id res chain seq x y z
N MET A 1 16.30 -9.22 4.23
CA MET A 1 15.00 -8.47 4.13
C MET A 1 14.03 -9.35 3.36
N ILE A 2 12.74 -9.38 3.73
CA ILE A 2 11.79 -10.26 3.02
C ILE A 2 11.18 -9.54 1.80
N ASP A 3 11.19 -10.23 0.66
CA ASP A 3 10.42 -9.89 -0.54
C ASP A 3 9.05 -10.57 -0.48
N TYR A 4 8.05 -9.86 0.04
CA TYR A 4 6.67 -10.37 0.14
C TYR A 4 6.00 -10.65 -1.21
N TYR A 5 6.49 -10.07 -2.31
CA TYR A 5 5.95 -10.36 -3.65
C TYR A 5 6.39 -11.73 -4.17
N LYS A 6 7.50 -12.25 -3.63
CA LYS A 6 8.09 -13.53 -4.05
C LYS A 6 8.18 -14.55 -2.94
N ALA A 7 7.82 -14.16 -1.71
CA ALA A 7 8.02 -14.96 -0.50
C ALA A 7 9.46 -15.45 -0.34
N ILE A 8 10.47 -14.60 -0.57
CA ILE A 8 11.89 -14.96 -0.39
C ILE A 8 12.59 -14.00 0.56
N ASP A 9 13.62 -14.47 1.26
CA ASP A 9 14.60 -13.58 1.87
C ASP A 9 15.59 -13.10 0.81
N THR A 10 15.68 -11.79 0.62
CA THR A 10 16.58 -11.17 -0.35
C THR A 10 18.06 -11.40 -0.06
N GLU A 11 18.43 -11.70 1.20
CA GLU A 11 19.82 -11.88 1.61
C GLU A 11 20.32 -13.30 1.35
N THR A 12 19.49 -14.30 1.64
CA THR A 12 19.85 -15.72 1.48
C THR A 12 19.32 -16.33 0.18
N GLY A 13 18.37 -15.66 -0.49
CA GLY A 13 17.65 -16.19 -1.63
C GLY A 13 16.69 -17.33 -1.29
N GLN A 14 16.54 -17.68 -0.01
CA GLN A 14 15.70 -18.80 0.42
C GLN A 14 14.22 -18.41 0.43
N GLU A 15 13.39 -19.36 0.04
CA GLU A 15 11.94 -19.21 0.11
C GLU A 15 11.42 -19.31 1.55
N VAL A 16 10.44 -18.47 1.84
CA VAL A 16 9.73 -18.39 3.11
C VAL A 16 8.33 -18.98 2.90
N SER A 17 8.21 -20.29 3.10
CA SER A 17 7.04 -21.09 2.69
C SER A 17 5.70 -20.57 3.22
N TYR A 18 5.63 -20.15 4.49
CA TYR A 18 4.38 -19.64 5.09
C TYR A 18 3.92 -18.30 4.49
N LEU A 19 4.78 -17.60 3.73
CA LEU A 19 4.43 -16.35 3.03
C LEU A 19 4.01 -16.58 1.57
N ARG A 20 4.01 -17.83 1.08
CA ARG A 20 3.65 -18.13 -0.31
C ARG A 20 2.24 -17.65 -0.65
N GLU A 21 1.31 -17.79 0.28
CA GLU A 21 -0.08 -17.33 0.10
C GLU A 21 -0.18 -15.80 -0.01
N VAL A 22 0.74 -15.06 0.62
CA VAL A 22 0.87 -13.62 0.43
C VAL A 22 1.36 -13.33 -0.99
N SER A 23 2.46 -13.95 -1.42
CA SER A 23 3.02 -13.71 -2.76
C SER A 23 2.07 -14.04 -3.90
N ASN A 24 1.15 -15.00 -3.70
CA ASN A 24 0.13 -15.35 -4.70
C ASN A 24 -0.95 -14.28 -4.88
N ARG A 25 -1.10 -13.36 -3.91
CA ARG A 25 -2.20 -12.39 -3.84
C ARG A 25 -1.80 -10.96 -4.14
N ILE A 26 -0.51 -10.65 -4.04
CA ILE A 26 0.01 -9.28 -4.22
C ILE A 26 1.06 -9.23 -5.31
N SER A 27 1.14 -8.11 -6.01
CA SER A 27 2.11 -7.89 -7.08
C SER A 27 2.69 -6.48 -6.98
N PRO A 28 3.95 -6.25 -7.39
CA PRO A 28 4.54 -4.91 -7.37
C PRO A 28 3.79 -3.92 -8.28
N GLU A 29 3.06 -4.40 -9.29
CA GLU A 29 2.27 -3.63 -10.24
C GLU A 29 0.90 -3.19 -9.70
N MET A 30 0.37 -3.89 -8.69
CA MET A 30 -0.94 -3.57 -8.08
C MET A 30 -0.88 -2.27 -7.28
N SER A 31 -1.98 -1.56 -7.10
CA SER A 31 -1.98 -0.39 -6.19
C SER A 31 -1.77 -0.83 -4.73
N ALA A 32 -1.34 0.09 -3.84
CA ALA A 32 -1.25 -0.24 -2.41
C ALA A 32 -2.62 -0.68 -1.86
N GLN A 33 -3.69 -0.01 -2.28
CA GLN A 33 -5.05 -0.35 -1.91
C GLN A 33 -5.46 -1.76 -2.35
N ASP A 34 -5.15 -2.17 -3.58
CA ASP A 34 -5.49 -3.51 -4.07
C ASP A 34 -4.73 -4.58 -3.28
N CYS A 35 -3.44 -4.36 -3.00
CA CYS A 35 -2.67 -5.24 -2.13
C CYS A 35 -3.27 -5.31 -0.72
N PHE A 36 -3.67 -4.17 -0.14
CA PHE A 36 -4.28 -4.13 1.19
C PHE A 36 -5.59 -4.91 1.26
N VAL A 37 -6.44 -4.78 0.24
CA VAL A 37 -7.70 -5.52 0.13
C VAL A 37 -7.43 -7.01 -0.01
N ALA A 38 -6.51 -7.42 -0.89
CA ALA A 38 -6.16 -8.82 -1.07
C ALA A 38 -5.64 -9.48 0.23
N LEU A 39 -4.81 -8.77 0.99
CA LEU A 39 -4.32 -9.24 2.29
C LEU A 39 -5.40 -9.24 3.38
N SER A 40 -6.42 -8.39 3.26
CA SER A 40 -7.56 -8.39 4.19
C SER A 40 -8.45 -9.61 3.96
N PHE A 41 -8.71 -9.98 2.70
CA PHE A 41 -9.40 -11.23 2.38
C PHE A 41 -8.62 -12.45 2.87
N LEU A 42 -7.30 -12.48 2.66
CA LEU A 42 -6.45 -13.56 3.19
C LEU A 42 -6.58 -13.67 4.73
N ARG A 43 -6.63 -12.53 5.43
CA ARG A 43 -6.81 -12.54 6.89
C ARG A 43 -8.15 -13.13 7.30
N GLU A 44 -9.22 -12.80 6.58
CA GLU A 44 -10.56 -13.34 6.85
C GLU A 44 -10.58 -14.85 6.62
N GLU A 45 -10.01 -15.34 5.52
CA GLU A 45 -9.90 -16.79 5.25
C GLU A 45 -9.11 -17.53 6.34
N LEU A 46 -7.98 -16.96 6.80
CA LEU A 46 -7.20 -17.56 7.89
C LEU A 46 -7.96 -17.54 9.21
N GLU A 47 -8.75 -16.51 9.48
CA GLU A 47 -9.58 -16.42 10.68
C GLU A 47 -10.71 -17.46 10.66
N GLU A 48 -11.34 -17.68 9.51
CA GLU A 48 -12.34 -18.73 9.34
C GLU A 48 -11.74 -20.12 9.58
N LEU A 49 -10.59 -20.42 8.98
CA LEU A 49 -9.87 -21.68 9.21
C LEU A 49 -9.46 -21.86 10.67
N TRP A 50 -9.07 -20.77 11.34
CA TRP A 50 -8.72 -20.79 12.76
C TRP A 50 -9.93 -21.11 13.65
N ILE A 51 -11.06 -20.42 13.42
CA ILE A 51 -12.31 -20.66 14.15
C ILE A 51 -12.79 -22.10 13.94
N ASN A 52 -12.61 -22.65 12.74
CA ASN A 52 -12.97 -24.01 12.40
C ASN A 52 -11.97 -25.07 12.90
N GLY A 53 -10.84 -24.65 13.49
CA GLY A 53 -9.81 -25.54 14.01
C GLY A 53 -9.03 -26.32 12.94
N THR A 54 -9.11 -25.89 11.68
CA THR A 54 -8.43 -26.52 10.54
C THR A 54 -7.16 -25.79 10.12
N LEU A 55 -6.84 -24.66 10.77
CA LEU A 55 -5.63 -23.90 10.49
C LEU A 55 -4.38 -24.66 10.95
N ASP A 56 -3.40 -24.75 10.06
CA ASP A 56 -2.12 -25.39 10.33
C ASP A 56 -1.12 -24.43 11.00
N LYS A 57 0.07 -24.93 11.35
CA LYS A 57 1.09 -24.13 12.04
C LYS A 57 1.63 -22.98 11.18
N GLU A 58 1.76 -23.19 9.87
CA GLU A 58 2.21 -22.14 8.96
C GLU A 58 1.14 -21.07 8.79
N GLY A 59 -0.13 -21.46 8.68
CA GLY A 59 -1.27 -20.57 8.69
C GLY A 59 -1.41 -19.75 9.96
N GLU A 60 -1.19 -20.33 11.15
CA GLU A 60 -1.21 -19.58 12.43
C GLU A 60 -0.09 -18.53 12.46
N ARG A 61 1.11 -18.90 12.02
CA ARG A 61 2.24 -17.98 11.91
C ARG A 61 1.91 -16.85 10.94
N LEU A 62 1.42 -17.18 9.74
CA LEU A 62 1.01 -16.20 8.75
C LEU A 62 -0.03 -15.25 9.33
N ARG A 63 -1.08 -15.77 9.97
CA ARG A 63 -2.14 -14.99 10.61
C ARG A 63 -1.58 -13.97 11.60
N SER A 64 -0.61 -14.37 12.42
CA SER A 64 0.02 -13.49 13.41
C SER A 64 0.85 -12.36 12.78
N GLU A 65 1.51 -12.62 11.65
CA GLU A 65 2.37 -11.65 10.96
C GLU A 65 1.61 -10.79 9.94
N LEU A 66 0.43 -11.22 9.49
CA LEU A 66 -0.31 -10.62 8.39
C LEU A 66 -0.70 -9.15 8.66
N TYR A 67 -0.89 -8.77 9.94
CA TYR A 67 -1.12 -7.38 10.32
C TYR A 67 0.05 -6.48 9.91
N THR A 68 1.28 -6.92 10.21
CA THR A 68 2.52 -6.21 9.90
C THR A 68 2.77 -6.15 8.40
N ILE A 69 2.46 -7.23 7.68
CA ILE A 69 2.60 -7.27 6.22
C ILE A 69 1.60 -6.30 5.59
N ARG A 70 0.35 -6.32 6.05
CA ARG A 70 -0.71 -5.45 5.52
C ARG A 70 -0.42 -3.97 5.76
N SER A 71 0.20 -3.59 6.88
CA SER A 71 0.53 -2.17 7.14
C SER A 71 1.50 -1.60 6.11
N ILE A 72 2.32 -2.42 5.44
CA ILE A 72 3.20 -1.97 4.36
C ILE A 72 2.38 -1.42 3.18
N PHE A 73 1.18 -1.94 2.96
CA PHE A 73 0.31 -1.60 1.84
C PHE A 73 -0.85 -0.68 2.24
N PHE A 74 -0.85 -0.15 3.46
CA PHE A 74 -1.92 0.73 3.92
C PHE A 74 -2.00 2.04 3.13
N SER A 75 -0.87 2.51 2.60
CA SER A 75 -0.81 3.69 1.73
C SER A 75 0.21 3.53 0.59
N ASP A 76 0.01 4.27 -0.50
CA ASP A 76 0.99 4.34 -1.60
C ASP A 76 2.37 4.81 -1.12
N HIS A 77 2.40 5.66 -0.09
CA HIS A 77 3.65 6.12 0.51
C HIS A 77 4.42 4.96 1.14
N GLU A 78 3.79 4.16 1.99
CA GLU A 78 4.44 3.03 2.68
C GLU A 78 4.88 1.95 1.69
N LYS A 79 4.02 1.62 0.72
CA LYS A 79 4.37 0.68 -0.34
C LYS A 79 5.62 1.16 -1.09
N LEU A 80 5.65 2.43 -1.47
CA LEU A 80 6.79 3.00 -2.18
C LEU A 80 8.08 3.02 -1.34
N GLN A 81 7.98 3.24 -0.02
CA GLN A 81 9.14 3.10 0.89
C GLN A 81 9.64 1.65 0.93
N TYR A 82 8.73 0.69 1.04
CA TYR A 82 9.06 -0.73 1.00
C TYR A 82 9.71 -1.12 -0.33
N ASP A 83 9.13 -0.75 -1.47
CA ASP A 83 9.65 -1.06 -2.80
C ASP A 83 11.04 -0.45 -3.04
N ARG A 84 11.33 0.73 -2.45
CA ARG A 84 12.67 1.33 -2.50
C ARG A 84 13.67 0.52 -1.70
N LYS A 85 13.33 0.16 -0.45
CA LYS A 85 14.19 -0.67 0.42
C LYS A 85 14.44 -2.03 -0.20
N LEU A 86 13.41 -2.63 -0.82
CA LEU A 86 13.50 -3.91 -1.48
C LEU A 86 14.49 -3.88 -2.64
N ARG A 87 14.39 -2.89 -3.53
CA ARG A 87 15.35 -2.71 -4.64
C ARG A 87 16.77 -2.46 -4.14
N GLN A 88 16.94 -1.75 -3.03
CA GLN A 88 18.26 -1.57 -2.41
C GLN A 88 18.82 -2.88 -1.86
N ALA A 89 18.00 -3.68 -1.18
CA ALA A 89 18.40 -4.98 -0.65
C ALA A 89 18.81 -5.95 -1.78
N GLN A 90 18.02 -6.02 -2.85
CA GLN A 90 18.31 -6.85 -4.02
C GLN A 90 19.62 -6.44 -4.71
N ARG A 91 19.89 -5.13 -4.84
CA ARG A 91 21.18 -4.65 -5.39
C ARG A 91 22.36 -5.04 -4.53
N LYS A 92 22.24 -4.88 -3.21
CA LYS A 92 23.30 -5.27 -2.25
C LYS A 92 23.58 -6.76 -2.29
N ALA A 93 22.53 -7.59 -2.36
CA ALA A 93 22.68 -9.03 -2.49
C ALA A 93 23.42 -9.42 -3.78
N LEU A 94 23.06 -8.79 -4.91
CA LEU A 94 23.73 -8.99 -6.20
C LEU A 94 25.21 -8.56 -6.18
N GLU A 95 25.52 -7.44 -5.53
CA GLU A 95 26.90 -6.96 -5.36
C GLU A 95 27.73 -7.90 -4.45
N ALA A 96 27.12 -8.45 -3.39
CA ALA A 96 27.77 -9.42 -2.52
C ALA A 96 28.06 -10.76 -3.23
N GLU A 97 27.14 -11.22 -4.07
CA GLU A 97 27.33 -12.41 -4.90
C GLU A 97 28.48 -12.21 -5.92
N LYS A 98 28.54 -11.02 -6.55
CA LYS A 98 29.59 -10.66 -7.50
C LYS A 98 30.95 -10.42 -6.84
N GLY A 99 30.99 -9.91 -5.61
CA GLY A 99 32.22 -9.72 -4.83
C GLY A 99 32.86 -11.03 -4.36
N THR A 100 32.08 -12.11 -4.26
CA THR A 100 32.55 -13.43 -3.81
C THR A 100 33.12 -14.28 -4.95
N THR A 101 32.97 -13.85 -6.20
CA THR A 101 33.41 -14.59 -7.41
C THR A 101 34.56 -13.92 -8.16
N THR A 102 35.39 -13.14 -7.47
CA THR A 102 36.65 -12.62 -8.03
C THR A 102 37.85 -13.37 -7.49
N ASP A 103 37.91 -14.67 -7.78
CA ASP A 103 39.20 -15.32 -8.02
C ASP A 103 39.05 -16.46 -9.02
N THR A 104 39.91 -16.40 -10.04
CA THR A 104 40.17 -17.36 -11.12
C THR A 104 39.24 -17.44 -12.36
N SER A 105 39.82 -16.93 -13.45
CA SER A 105 39.78 -17.40 -14.85
C SER A 105 38.75 -16.81 -15.82
N ASN A 106 39.24 -15.85 -16.60
CA ASN A 106 38.82 -15.54 -17.97
C ASN A 106 38.74 -16.80 -18.85
N VAL A 107 37.66 -16.96 -19.63
CA VAL A 107 37.67 -17.24 -21.09
C VAL A 107 36.30 -16.83 -21.72
N THR A 108 36.34 -15.81 -22.57
CA THR A 108 35.70 -15.65 -23.90
C THR A 108 34.38 -16.35 -24.24
N GLY A 109 33.39 -15.57 -24.71
CA GLY A 109 32.40 -16.05 -25.71
C GLY A 109 31.13 -15.22 -25.91
N LYS A 110 31.14 -14.29 -26.89
CA LYS A 110 30.04 -13.86 -27.80
C LYS A 110 28.57 -14.11 -27.37
N LYS A 111 27.75 -13.06 -27.34
CA LYS A 111 26.91 -12.58 -28.47
C LYS A 111 26.05 -11.39 -28.06
N GLU A 112 26.13 -10.33 -28.85
CA GLU A 112 25.23 -9.18 -28.82
C GLU A 112 23.80 -9.59 -29.20
N ILE A 113 22.81 -9.03 -28.52
CA ILE A 113 21.43 -8.91 -29.00
C ILE A 113 21.11 -7.42 -28.98
N PRO A 114 20.78 -6.79 -30.12
CA PRO A 114 20.39 -5.39 -30.16
C PRO A 114 19.01 -5.25 -29.50
N PHE A 115 18.94 -4.57 -28.37
CA PHE A 115 17.67 -4.12 -27.82
C PHE A 115 17.36 -2.74 -28.40
N GLU A 116 16.40 -2.70 -29.33
CA GLU A 116 15.75 -1.46 -29.73
C GLU A 116 15.05 -0.84 -28.50
N PRO A 117 15.21 0.48 -28.24
CA PRO A 117 14.47 1.14 -27.18
C PRO A 117 13.02 1.32 -27.66
N VAL A 118 12.15 0.39 -27.27
CA VAL A 118 10.69 0.59 -27.42
C VAL A 118 10.31 1.77 -26.53
N ALA A 119 10.01 2.90 -27.18
CA ALA A 119 9.50 4.09 -26.54
C ALA A 119 8.23 3.74 -25.75
N VAL A 120 8.34 3.76 -24.42
CA VAL A 120 7.19 3.72 -23.53
C VAL A 120 6.39 5.00 -23.78
N THR A 121 5.27 4.86 -24.49
CA THR A 121 4.23 5.86 -24.51
C THR A 121 3.77 6.08 -23.06
N GLN A 122 4.06 7.26 -22.52
CA GLN A 122 3.39 7.74 -21.32
C GLN A 122 1.89 7.79 -21.61
N THR A 123 1.15 6.77 -21.19
CA THR A 123 -0.29 6.84 -21.07
C THR A 123 -0.60 7.86 -19.99
N LYS A 124 -0.91 9.06 -20.46
CA LYS A 124 -1.55 10.16 -19.74
C LYS A 124 -2.99 9.77 -19.38
N GLU A 125 -3.18 8.63 -18.73
CA GLU A 125 -4.38 8.35 -17.95
C GLU A 125 -3.98 8.67 -16.52
N SER A 126 -4.33 9.82 -15.96
CA SER A 126 -5.63 9.92 -15.28
C SER A 126 -5.76 11.28 -14.57
N SER A 127 -5.20 12.37 -15.12
CA SER A 127 -5.34 13.70 -14.50
C SER A 127 -6.79 14.15 -14.36
N LEU A 128 -7.69 13.70 -15.26
CA LEU A 128 -9.12 14.02 -15.19
C LEU A 128 -9.84 13.35 -14.01
N LYS A 129 -9.50 12.10 -13.68
CA LYS A 129 -10.09 11.39 -12.53
C LYS A 129 -9.64 12.02 -11.22
N ASN A 130 -8.37 12.42 -11.14
CA ASN A 130 -7.83 13.13 -9.97
C ASN A 130 -8.47 14.52 -9.80
N TYR A 131 -8.73 15.24 -10.90
CA TYR A 131 -9.40 16.54 -10.83
C TYR A 131 -10.88 16.41 -10.46
N LEU A 132 -11.57 15.38 -10.97
CA LEU A 132 -12.95 15.09 -10.61
C LEU A 132 -13.06 14.73 -9.12
N PHE A 133 -12.16 13.88 -8.61
CA PHE A 133 -12.09 13.55 -7.18
C PHE A 133 -11.78 14.78 -6.32
N ALA A 134 -10.84 15.63 -6.75
CA ALA A 134 -10.52 16.88 -6.06
C ALA A 134 -11.71 17.86 -6.02
N ALA A 135 -12.47 17.97 -7.12
CA ALA A 135 -13.69 18.78 -7.16
C ALA A 135 -14.77 18.25 -6.21
N PHE A 136 -14.99 16.93 -6.17
CA PHE A 136 -15.92 16.31 -5.21
C PHE A 136 -15.49 16.52 -3.76
N ALA A 137 -14.21 16.32 -3.44
CA ALA A 137 -13.68 16.56 -2.11
C ALA A 137 -13.86 18.03 -1.67
N PHE A 138 -13.67 18.98 -2.57
CA PHE A 138 -13.87 20.40 -2.30
C PHE A 138 -15.34 20.74 -2.00
N VAL A 139 -16.29 20.20 -2.77
CA VAL A 139 -17.74 20.41 -2.53
C VAL A 139 -18.16 19.84 -1.18
N ILE A 140 -17.66 18.65 -0.81
CA ILE A 140 -17.95 18.02 0.48
C ILE A 140 -17.36 18.83 1.63
N LEU A 141 -16.11 19.28 1.50
CA LEU A 141 -15.46 20.13 2.51
C LEU A 141 -16.19 21.46 2.69
N LEU A 142 -16.57 22.13 1.60
CA LEU A 142 -17.33 23.37 1.64
C LEU A 142 -18.70 23.16 2.29
N SER A 143 -19.38 22.07 1.96
CA SER A 143 -20.67 21.68 2.56
C SER A 143 -20.53 21.39 4.05
N LEU A 144 -19.46 20.74 4.49
CA LEU A 144 -19.15 20.51 5.91
C LEU A 144 -18.89 21.82 6.65
N ILE A 145 -18.07 22.72 6.09
CA ILE A 145 -17.81 24.04 6.68
C ILE A 145 -19.11 24.84 6.80
N LEU A 146 -19.94 24.84 5.75
CA LEU A 146 -21.27 25.46 5.77
C LEU A 146 -22.20 24.77 6.77
N PHE A 147 -22.19 23.45 6.89
CA PHE A 147 -23.02 22.68 7.81
C PHE A 147 -22.65 22.93 9.28
N PHE A 148 -21.35 22.93 9.61
CA PHE A 148 -20.86 23.34 10.92
C PHE A 148 -21.20 24.81 11.21
N ASN A 149 -21.11 25.67 10.19
CA ASN A 149 -21.57 27.05 10.32
C ASN A 149 -23.09 27.15 10.42
N ILE A 150 -23.91 26.28 9.83
CA ILE A 150 -25.39 26.36 9.96
C ILE A 150 -25.77 26.15 11.43
N ASN A 151 -25.18 25.18 12.12
CA ASN A 151 -25.42 24.99 13.55
C ASN A 151 -24.99 26.22 14.38
N VAL A 152 -23.84 26.82 14.05
CA VAL A 152 -23.34 28.04 14.72
C VAL A 152 -24.18 29.27 14.37
N ILE A 153 -24.61 29.44 13.12
CA ILE A 153 -25.44 30.54 12.61
C ILE A 153 -26.84 30.46 13.23
N VAL A 154 -27.44 29.26 13.29
CA VAL A 154 -28.73 29.04 13.96
C VAL A 154 -28.63 29.34 15.45
N LEU A 155 -27.52 28.96 16.10
CA LEU A 155 -27.28 29.26 17.51
C LEU A 155 -27.08 30.77 17.76
N ILE A 156 -26.37 31.48 16.88
CA ILE A 156 -26.21 32.94 16.94
C ILE A 156 -27.56 33.64 16.71
N ILE A 157 -28.35 33.22 15.71
CA ILE A 157 -29.69 33.77 15.46
C ILE A 157 -30.59 33.53 16.67
N GLY A 158 -30.58 32.32 17.24
CA GLY A 158 -31.33 31.98 18.45
C GLY A 158 -30.95 32.87 19.64
N ALA A 159 -29.65 33.08 19.87
CA ALA A 159 -29.15 33.95 20.93
C ALA A 159 -29.58 35.41 20.72
N ILE A 160 -29.49 35.93 19.49
CA ILE A 160 -29.94 37.30 19.15
C ILE A 160 -31.45 37.44 19.37
N LEU A 161 -32.24 36.43 19.00
CA LEU A 161 -33.70 36.43 19.18
C LEU A 161 -34.09 36.45 20.66
N ILE A 162 -33.39 35.68 21.50
CA ILE A 162 -33.60 35.67 22.96
C ILE A 162 -33.29 37.05 23.56
N VAL A 163 -32.17 37.66 23.18
CA VAL A 163 -31.79 39.01 23.66
C VAL A 163 -32.80 40.06 23.21
N ALA A 164 -33.26 40.00 21.96
CA ALA A 164 -34.28 40.91 21.44
C ALA A 164 -35.62 40.77 22.16
N LEU A 165 -36.05 39.54 22.48
CA LEU A 165 -37.26 39.29 23.27
C LEU A 165 -37.11 39.81 24.70
N MET A 166 -35.95 39.59 25.34
CA MET A 166 -35.68 40.14 26.67
C MET A 166 -35.71 41.67 26.69
N LEU A 167 -35.17 42.32 25.66
CA LEU A 167 -35.23 43.78 25.51
C LEU A 167 -36.64 44.30 25.23
N LEU A 168 -37.49 43.51 24.57
CA LEU A 168 -38.88 43.88 24.30
C LEU A 168 -39.78 43.77 25.55
N MET A 169 -39.45 42.85 26.45
CA MET A 169 -40.17 42.67 27.73
C MET A 169 -39.61 43.57 28.86
N SER A 170 -38.56 44.35 28.59
CA SER A 170 -38.01 45.37 29.50
C SER A 170 -38.58 46.75 29.19
#